data_AF-Q07PN1-F1
#
_entry.id   AF-Q07PN1-F1
#
_cell.length_a   1.000
_cell.length_b   1.000
_cell.length_c   1.000
_cell.angle_alpha   90.00
_cell.angle_beta   90.00
_cell.angle_gamma   90.00
#
_symmetry.space_group_name_H-M   'P 1'
#
loop_
_entity.id
_entity.type
_entity.pdbx_description
1 polymer ?
#
loop_
_entity_poly.entity_id
_entity_poly.type
_entity_poly.pdbx_seq_one_letter_code
_entity_poly.pdbx_strand_id
1 'polypeptide(L)'
;MGERLKRAAKLIKEQFHRKVQVVSLDHAASRLSRLMEREGLVLAPKPWVTCSCPHTNDAARRAACRQSDRDLSKAKGADFANAGPLICKDCLFAIIEGARTSYVEAEALHLKRIVAVHSDKPSLVDELERMNLIEVTRVLDECYSTAEPLEPAYALREET
;
A
#
# COMPACT_ATOMS: atom_id res chain seq x y z
N MET A 1 30.01 21.90 38.74
CA MET A 1 29.26 21.92 37.46
C MET A 1 28.76 20.55 37.00
N GLY A 2 29.45 19.43 37.30
CA GLY A 2 29.08 18.09 36.83
C GLY A 2 27.76 17.50 37.35
N GLU A 3 27.32 17.83 38.57
CA GLU A 3 26.10 17.21 39.13
C GLU A 3 24.78 17.70 38.51
N ARG A 4 24.74 18.94 38.04
CA ARG A 4 23.58 19.43 37.28
C ARG A 4 23.45 18.71 35.94
N LEU A 5 24.58 18.41 35.30
CA LEU A 5 24.62 17.70 34.02
C LEU A 5 24.19 16.23 34.17
N LYS A 6 24.63 15.55 35.24
CA LYS A 6 24.21 14.17 35.55
C LYS A 6 22.71 14.07 35.83
N ARG A 7 22.12 15.02 36.57
CA ARG A 7 20.66 15.07 36.80
C ARG A 7 19.88 15.30 35.52
N ALA A 8 20.33 16.23 34.67
CA ALA A 8 19.69 16.47 33.38
C ALA A 8 19.75 15.23 32.48
N ALA A 9 20.91 14.56 32.40
CA ALA A 9 21.07 13.33 31.64
C ALA A 9 20.18 12.19 32.16
N LYS A 10 20.02 12.06 33.49
CA LYS A 10 19.12 11.08 34.11
C LYS A 10 17.66 11.34 33.76
N LEU A 11 17.20 12.60 33.85
CA LEU A 11 15.84 12.98 33.47
C LEU A 11 15.56 12.73 31.99
N ILE A 12 16.52 13.05 31.12
CA ILE A 12 16.42 12.78 29.68
C ILE A 12 16.30 11.27 29.45
N LYS A 13 17.17 10.44 30.05
CA LYS A 13 17.08 8.98 29.94
C LYS A 13 15.74 8.44 30.45
N GLU A 14 15.26 8.89 31.60
CA GLU A 14 13.97 8.47 32.15
C GLU A 14 12.81 8.86 31.22
N GLN A 15 12.87 10.03 30.58
CA GLN A 15 11.86 10.49 29.64
C GLN A 15 11.90 9.71 28.32
N PHE A 16 13.08 9.36 27.84
CA PHE A 16 13.26 8.45 26.70
C PHE A 16 12.75 7.05 27.03
N HIS A 17 13.06 6.48 28.21
CA HIS A 17 12.54 5.17 28.62
C HIS A 17 11.00 5.13 28.73
N ARG A 18 10.36 6.25 29.08
CA ARG A 18 8.89 6.34 29.11
C ARG A 18 8.26 6.48 27.72
N LYS A 19 8.95 7.11 26.77
CA LYS A 19 8.42 7.42 25.43
C LYS A 19 8.85 6.43 24.35
N VAL A 20 9.99 5.76 24.54
CA VAL A 20 10.60 4.84 23.60
C VAL A 20 10.61 3.46 24.24
N GLN A 21 9.65 2.63 23.86
CA GLN A 21 9.69 1.20 24.15
C GLN A 21 10.45 0.52 23.02
N VAL A 22 11.65 0.03 23.31
CA VAL A 22 12.32 -0.94 22.44
C VAL A 22 11.61 -2.27 22.67
N VAL A 23 10.76 -2.64 21.73
CA VAL A 23 10.04 -3.92 21.71
C VAL A 23 10.65 -4.80 20.64
N SER A 24 10.66 -6.12 20.89
CA SER A 24 10.96 -7.08 19.82
C SER A 24 9.92 -6.98 18.71
N LEU A 25 10.30 -7.34 17.49
CA LEU A 25 9.39 -7.36 16.34
C LEU A 25 8.15 -8.22 16.64
N ASP A 26 8.30 -9.37 17.27
CA ASP A 26 7.17 -10.24 17.65
C ASP A 26 6.19 -9.55 18.62
N HIS A 27 6.73 -8.78 19.57
CA HIS A 27 5.90 -8.06 20.53
C HIS A 27 5.22 -6.83 19.89
N ALA A 28 5.88 -6.18 18.93
CA ALA A 28 5.26 -5.13 18.13
C ALA A 28 4.15 -5.69 17.23
N ALA A 29 4.43 -6.79 16.53
CA ALA A 29 3.49 -7.48 15.65
C ALA A 29 2.25 -7.95 16.44
N SER A 30 2.43 -8.61 17.58
CA SER A 30 1.28 -9.05 18.41
C SER A 30 0.43 -7.89 18.94
N ARG A 31 1.05 -6.75 19.30
CA ARG A 31 0.29 -5.54 19.66
C ARG A 31 -0.44 -4.94 18.46
N LEU A 32 0.21 -4.91 17.30
CA LEU A 32 -0.39 -4.45 16.05
C LEU A 32 -1.58 -5.33 15.67
N SER A 33 -1.45 -6.66 15.73
CA SER A 33 -2.53 -7.60 15.46
C SER A 33 -3.73 -7.38 16.38
N ARG A 34 -3.50 -7.18 17.68
CA ARG A 34 -4.59 -6.86 18.63
C ARG A 34 -5.26 -5.53 18.33
N LEU A 35 -4.49 -4.52 17.92
CA LEU A 35 -5.04 -3.25 17.47
C LEU A 35 -5.88 -3.45 16.20
N MET A 36 -5.37 -4.21 15.23
CA MET A 36 -6.06 -4.50 13.99
C MET A 36 -7.37 -5.26 14.21
N GLU A 37 -7.36 -6.27 15.08
CA GLU A 37 -8.56 -6.99 15.50
C GLU A 37 -9.59 -6.06 16.14
N ARG A 38 -9.16 -5.18 17.05
CA ARG A 38 -10.05 -4.25 17.76
C ARG A 38 -10.65 -3.19 16.84
N GLU A 39 -9.85 -2.65 15.92
CA GLU A 39 -10.24 -1.59 15.01
C GLU A 39 -10.84 -2.12 13.69
N GLY A 40 -10.89 -3.45 13.50
CA GLY A 40 -11.36 -4.09 12.28
C GLY A 40 -10.50 -3.80 11.05
N LEU A 41 -9.21 -3.49 11.25
CA LEU A 41 -8.24 -3.22 10.18
C LEU A 41 -7.90 -4.52 9.46
N VAL A 42 -7.90 -4.48 8.12
CA VAL A 42 -7.57 -5.63 7.27
C VAL A 42 -6.34 -5.28 6.47
N LEU A 43 -5.27 -6.08 6.54
CA LEU A 43 -4.14 -5.98 5.62
C LEU A 43 -4.23 -7.12 4.61
N ALA A 44 -4.64 -6.80 3.39
CA ALA A 44 -4.78 -7.75 2.29
C ALA A 44 -3.73 -7.46 1.21
N PRO A 45 -2.61 -8.20 1.16
CA PRO A 45 -1.61 -8.03 0.12
C PRO A 45 -2.16 -8.53 -1.23
N LYS A 46 -2.03 -7.70 -2.27
CA LYS A 46 -2.26 -8.07 -3.68
C LYS A 46 -0.94 -8.09 -4.45
N PRO A 47 -0.91 -8.32 -5.76
CA PRO A 47 0.32 -8.11 -6.52
C PRO A 47 0.70 -6.62 -6.68
N TRP A 48 -0.29 -5.72 -6.79
CA TRP A 48 -0.06 -4.29 -7.01
C TRP A 48 -0.17 -3.43 -5.74
N VAL A 49 -0.97 -3.78 -4.74
CA VAL A 49 -1.19 -2.94 -3.54
C VAL A 49 -1.36 -3.74 -2.24
N THR A 50 -0.91 -3.22 -1.10
CA THR A 50 -1.37 -3.72 0.21
C THR A 50 -2.63 -2.95 0.57
N CYS A 51 -3.79 -3.61 0.53
CA CYS A 51 -5.06 -2.96 0.88
C CYS A 51 -5.26 -2.98 2.39
N SER A 52 -5.51 -1.80 2.99
CA SER A 52 -5.80 -1.61 4.42
C SER A 52 -7.30 -1.46 4.75
N CYS A 53 -8.19 -1.65 3.75
CA CYS A 53 -9.60 -1.28 3.84
C CYS A 53 -10.35 -2.12 4.90
N PRO A 54 -10.87 -1.49 5.98
CA PRO A 54 -11.61 -2.21 7.02
C PRO A 54 -12.87 -2.89 6.51
N HIS A 55 -13.30 -3.99 7.12
CA HIS A 55 -14.52 -4.70 6.73
C HIS A 55 -15.81 -4.05 7.29
N THR A 56 -16.02 -2.78 6.96
CA THR A 56 -17.18 -1.99 7.43
C THR A 56 -17.89 -1.30 6.27
N ASN A 57 -19.16 -0.92 6.48
CA ASN A 57 -19.93 -0.16 5.48
C ASN A 57 -19.34 1.22 5.25
N ASP A 58 -18.79 1.85 6.29
CA ASP A 58 -18.18 3.17 6.17
C ASP A 58 -16.92 3.14 5.31
N ALA A 59 -16.08 2.13 5.51
CA ALA A 59 -14.92 1.91 4.66
C ALA A 59 -15.33 1.60 3.21
N ALA A 60 -16.35 0.78 3.00
CA ALA A 60 -16.88 0.50 1.66
C ALA A 60 -17.32 1.77 0.93
N ARG A 61 -17.97 2.72 1.63
CA ARG A 61 -18.39 4.01 1.04
C ARG A 61 -17.23 4.90 0.61
N ARG A 62 -16.06 4.78 1.24
CA ARG A 62 -14.90 5.63 0.96
C ARG A 62 -13.85 4.97 0.07
N ALA A 63 -13.94 3.65 -0.14
CA ALA A 63 -12.98 2.92 -0.95
C ALA A 63 -13.15 3.26 -2.44
N ALA A 64 -12.05 3.61 -3.12
CA ALA A 64 -12.10 3.97 -4.54
C ALA A 64 -12.64 2.84 -5.44
N CYS A 65 -12.33 1.58 -5.11
CA CYS A 65 -12.83 0.41 -5.85
C CYS A 65 -14.34 0.16 -5.74
N ARG A 66 -15.05 0.95 -4.93
CA ARG A 66 -16.50 0.92 -4.76
C ARG A 66 -17.20 2.13 -5.38
N GLN A 67 -16.48 3.06 -6.01
CA GLN A 67 -17.10 4.31 -6.52
C GLN A 67 -18.15 4.09 -7.61
N SER A 68 -18.02 3.02 -8.39
CA SER A 68 -18.97 2.64 -9.44
C SER A 68 -20.17 1.83 -8.92
N ASP A 69 -20.15 1.36 -7.67
CA ASP A 69 -21.23 0.57 -7.07
C ASP A 69 -22.44 1.47 -6.75
N ARG A 70 -23.59 1.16 -7.35
CA ARG A 70 -24.84 1.91 -7.13
C ARG A 70 -25.54 1.55 -5.81
N ASP A 71 -25.29 0.36 -5.27
CA ASP A 71 -25.90 -0.11 -4.02
C ASP A 71 -24.83 -0.48 -2.98
N LEU A 72 -24.49 0.49 -2.15
CA LEU A 72 -23.56 0.32 -1.03
C LEU A 72 -24.27 -0.06 0.28
N SER A 73 -25.60 -0.26 0.27
CA SER A 73 -26.38 -0.43 1.51
C SER A 73 -25.98 -1.68 2.32
N LYS A 74 -25.40 -2.68 1.65
CA LYS A 74 -24.92 -3.93 2.26
C LYS A 74 -23.43 -4.22 2.00
N ALA A 75 -22.72 -3.33 1.31
CA ALA A 75 -21.33 -3.54 0.95
C ALA A 75 -20.41 -3.32 2.17
N LYS A 76 -19.42 -4.19 2.36
CA LYS A 76 -18.41 -4.10 3.43
C LYS A 76 -17.00 -4.24 2.86
N GLY A 77 -16.11 -3.32 3.26
CA GLY A 77 -14.71 -3.31 2.84
C GLY A 77 -14.48 -3.13 1.34
N ALA A 78 -13.28 -3.48 0.90
CA ALA A 78 -12.86 -3.32 -0.49
C ALA A 78 -13.70 -4.20 -1.45
N ASP A 79 -13.87 -3.72 -2.67
CA ASP A 79 -14.24 -4.57 -3.80
C ASP A 79 -12.97 -4.95 -4.58
N PHE A 80 -12.55 -6.20 -4.48
CA PHE A 80 -11.38 -6.66 -5.21
C PHE A 80 -11.66 -7.01 -6.67
N ALA A 81 -12.92 -7.17 -7.08
CA ALA A 81 -13.26 -7.40 -8.48
C ALA A 81 -13.05 -6.13 -9.31
N ASN A 82 -13.31 -4.97 -8.72
CA ASN A 82 -13.12 -3.66 -9.34
C ASN A 82 -11.81 -2.97 -8.93
N ALA A 83 -11.02 -3.56 -8.02
CA ALA A 83 -9.72 -3.01 -7.67
C ALA A 83 -8.67 -3.28 -8.74
N GLY A 84 -7.80 -2.30 -8.98
CA GLY A 84 -6.65 -2.41 -9.87
C GLY A 84 -5.67 -1.27 -9.64
N PRO A 85 -4.48 -1.27 -10.26
CA PRO A 85 -3.47 -0.23 -10.08
C PRO A 85 -4.03 1.19 -10.30
N LEU A 86 -4.85 1.36 -11.35
CA LEU A 86 -5.47 2.65 -11.71
C LEU A 86 -6.46 3.17 -10.66
N ILE A 87 -7.17 2.27 -10.00
CA ILE A 87 -8.16 2.61 -8.97
C ILE A 87 -7.48 2.77 -7.61
N CYS A 88 -6.53 1.90 -7.29
CA CYS A 88 -5.90 1.84 -5.99
C CYS A 88 -4.97 3.04 -5.75
N LYS A 89 -4.39 3.64 -6.79
CA LYS A 89 -3.53 4.83 -6.66
C LYS A 89 -4.19 5.99 -5.91
N ASP A 90 -5.50 6.17 -6.08
CA ASP A 90 -6.28 7.26 -5.49
C ASP A 90 -7.05 6.83 -4.23
N CYS A 91 -6.88 5.57 -3.78
CA CYS A 91 -7.62 5.03 -2.66
C CYS A 91 -6.91 5.33 -1.34
N LEU A 92 -7.62 5.94 -0.37
CA LEU A 92 -7.06 6.21 0.97
C LEU A 92 -6.69 4.95 1.77
N PHE A 93 -7.17 3.78 1.34
CA PHE A 93 -6.85 2.48 1.94
C PHE A 93 -5.76 1.73 1.17
N ALA A 94 -5.14 2.35 0.16
CA ALA A 94 -4.02 1.75 -0.55
C ALA A 94 -2.70 2.09 0.14
N ILE A 95 -1.91 1.06 0.40
CA ILE A 95 -0.50 1.21 0.75
C ILE A 95 0.30 0.78 -0.48
N ILE A 96 0.90 1.77 -1.13
CA ILE A 96 1.79 1.58 -2.27
C ILE A 96 3.20 1.33 -1.72
N GLU A 97 3.84 0.28 -2.20
CA GLU A 97 5.13 -0.20 -1.72
C GLU A 97 6.02 -0.55 -2.91
N GLY A 98 7.30 -0.20 -2.83
CA GLY A 98 8.27 -0.39 -3.92
C GLY A 98 8.50 -1.86 -4.32
N ALA A 99 8.29 -2.81 -3.40
CA ALA A 99 8.37 -4.24 -3.70
C ALA A 99 7.36 -4.70 -4.78
N ARG A 100 6.31 -3.90 -5.02
CA ARG A 100 5.22 -4.20 -5.97
C ARG A 100 5.45 -3.55 -7.33
N THR A 101 6.49 -2.73 -7.49
CA THR A 101 6.80 -2.01 -8.74
C THR A 101 6.93 -2.96 -9.93
N SER A 102 7.62 -4.09 -9.75
CA SER A 102 7.85 -5.08 -10.81
C SER A 102 6.56 -5.63 -11.42
N TYR A 103 5.50 -5.76 -10.63
CA TYR A 103 4.19 -6.20 -11.13
C TYR A 103 3.57 -5.14 -12.04
N VAL A 104 3.60 -3.88 -11.63
CA VAL A 104 3.01 -2.78 -12.42
C VAL A 104 3.85 -2.52 -13.68
N GLU A 105 5.17 -2.67 -13.61
CA GLU A 105 6.06 -2.64 -14.78
C GLU A 105 5.75 -3.75 -15.78
N ALA A 106 5.51 -4.97 -15.29
CA ALA A 106 5.12 -6.10 -16.14
C ALA A 106 3.80 -5.83 -16.86
N GLU A 107 2.82 -5.24 -16.18
CA GLU A 107 1.54 -4.84 -16.77
C GLU A 107 1.71 -3.74 -17.83
N ALA A 108 2.49 -2.70 -17.54
CA ALA A 108 2.80 -1.66 -18.51
C ALA A 108 3.49 -2.25 -19.75
N LEU A 109 4.44 -3.18 -19.56
CA LEU A 109 5.13 -3.85 -20.66
C LEU A 109 4.19 -4.77 -21.47
N HIS A 110 3.21 -5.39 -20.83
CA HIS A 110 2.18 -6.17 -21.51
C HIS A 110 1.32 -5.28 -22.41
N LEU A 111 0.79 -4.17 -21.87
CA LEU A 111 0.00 -3.20 -22.62
C LEU A 111 0.79 -2.56 -23.77
N LYS A 112 2.08 -2.23 -23.56
CA LYS A 112 2.97 -1.73 -24.63
C LYS A 112 3.05 -2.70 -25.80
N ARG A 113 3.15 -4.00 -25.52
CA ARG A 113 3.22 -5.03 -26.57
C ARG A 113 1.91 -5.15 -27.34
N ILE A 114 0.78 -5.07 -26.67
CA ILE A 114 -0.54 -5.11 -27.33
C ILE A 114 -0.72 -3.89 -28.23
N VAL A 115 -0.47 -2.69 -27.69
CA VAL A 115 -0.60 -1.42 -28.42
C VAL A 115 0.31 -1.36 -29.66
N ALA A 116 1.51 -1.95 -29.59
CA ALA A 116 2.43 -1.99 -30.73
C ALA A 116 1.93 -2.80 -31.93
N VAL A 117 0.94 -3.69 -31.73
CA VAL A 117 0.38 -4.57 -32.76
C VAL A 117 -0.96 -4.03 -33.31
N HIS A 118 -1.44 -2.89 -32.79
CA HIS A 118 -2.67 -2.26 -33.28
C HIS A 118 -2.60 -1.90 -34.76
N SER A 119 -3.76 -1.98 -35.42
CA SER A 119 -3.89 -1.69 -36.85
C SER A 119 -4.08 -0.20 -37.13
N ASP A 120 -3.85 0.23 -38.37
CA ASP A 120 -4.05 1.62 -38.82
C ASP A 120 -5.49 2.13 -38.66
N LYS A 121 -6.48 1.23 -38.53
CA LYS A 121 -7.88 1.56 -38.24
C LYS A 121 -8.23 1.04 -36.85
N PRO A 122 -8.00 1.84 -35.80
CA PRO A 122 -8.13 1.34 -34.44
C PRO A 122 -9.57 1.02 -34.09
N SER A 123 -9.75 -0.10 -33.42
CA SER A 123 -11.02 -0.45 -32.78
C SER A 123 -11.22 0.35 -31.49
N LEU A 124 -12.45 0.37 -30.96
CA LEU A 124 -12.71 0.93 -29.63
C LEU A 124 -11.86 0.26 -28.54
N VAL A 125 -11.58 -1.04 -28.68
CA VAL A 125 -10.72 -1.78 -27.75
C VAL A 125 -9.29 -1.29 -27.85
N ASP A 126 -8.80 -1.03 -29.06
CA ASP A 126 -7.44 -0.52 -29.30
C ASP A 126 -7.26 0.88 -28.68
N GLU A 127 -8.29 1.71 -28.73
CA GLU A 127 -8.31 3.01 -28.05
C GLU A 127 -8.27 2.86 -26.52
N LEU A 128 -9.09 1.96 -25.96
CA LEU A 128 -9.10 1.69 -24.52
C LEU A 128 -7.76 1.13 -24.01
N GLU A 129 -7.13 0.23 -24.75
CA GLU A 129 -5.82 -0.33 -24.40
C GLU A 129 -4.72 0.74 -24.42
N ARG A 130 -4.78 1.68 -25.38
CA ARG A 130 -3.88 2.85 -25.41
C ARG A 130 -4.08 3.77 -24.23
N MET A 131 -5.34 4.04 -23.87
CA MET A 131 -5.64 4.83 -22.67
C MET A 131 -5.14 4.13 -21.41
N ASN A 132 -5.38 2.83 -21.27
CA ASN A 132 -4.91 2.04 -20.13
C ASN A 132 -3.38 2.06 -20.04
N LEU A 133 -2.66 1.98 -21.16
CA LEU A 133 -1.20 2.07 -21.17
C LEU A 133 -0.71 3.42 -20.64
N ILE A 134 -1.31 4.53 -21.09
CA ILE A 134 -0.98 5.88 -20.61
C ILE A 134 -1.19 5.95 -19.09
N GLU A 135 -2.35 5.50 -18.63
CA GLU A 135 -2.72 5.56 -17.22
C GLU A 135 -1.81 4.69 -16.35
N VAL A 136 -1.52 3.44 -16.74
CA VAL A 136 -0.64 2.55 -15.97
C VAL A 136 0.79 3.10 -15.93
N THR A 137 1.28 3.69 -17.03
CA THR A 137 2.59 4.34 -17.06
C THR A 137 2.63 5.54 -16.10
N ARG A 138 1.55 6.34 -16.07
CA ARG A 138 1.43 7.44 -15.11
C ARG A 138 1.46 6.94 -13.66
N VAL A 139 0.76 5.83 -13.35
CA VAL A 139 0.81 5.23 -12.00
C VAL A 139 2.23 4.82 -11.62
N LEU A 140 2.99 4.22 -12.55
CA LEU A 140 4.38 3.89 -12.31
C LEU A 140 5.21 5.12 -11.96
N ASP A 141 5.09 6.17 -12.77
CA ASP A 141 5.88 7.39 -12.63
C ASP A 141 5.50 8.19 -11.38
N GLU A 142 4.22 8.29 -11.03
CA GLU A 142 3.73 9.11 -9.92
C GLU A 142 3.76 8.38 -8.58
N CYS A 143 3.46 7.07 -8.57
CA CYS A 143 3.28 6.32 -7.32
C CYS A 143 4.46 5.39 -7.00
N TYR A 144 4.98 4.66 -7.99
CA TYR A 144 5.96 3.60 -7.74
C TYR A 144 7.42 4.06 -7.89
N SER A 145 7.69 5.14 -8.64
CA SER A 145 9.04 5.70 -8.79
C SER A 145 9.65 6.19 -7.47
N THR A 146 8.80 6.62 -6.53
CA THR A 146 9.20 7.11 -5.21
C THR A 146 8.82 6.15 -4.08
N ALA A 147 8.20 5.00 -4.37
CA ALA A 147 7.75 4.06 -3.36
C ALA A 147 8.95 3.27 -2.80
N GLU A 148 9.17 3.38 -1.49
CA GLU A 148 10.17 2.57 -0.81
C GLU A 148 9.59 1.17 -0.49
N PRO A 149 10.41 0.10 -0.52
CA PRO A 149 10.04 -1.19 0.03
C PRO A 149 9.77 -1.08 1.53
N LEU A 150 8.76 -1.77 2.07
CA LEU A 150 8.47 -1.75 3.51
C LEU A 150 9.50 -2.55 4.33
N GLU A 151 10.23 -3.47 3.68
CA GLU A 151 11.41 -4.09 4.28
C GLU A 151 12.69 -3.35 3.85
N PRO A 152 13.51 -2.83 4.78
CA PRO A 152 14.92 -2.71 4.49
C PRO A 152 15.48 -4.13 4.33
N ALA A 153 16.40 -4.34 3.40
CA ALA A 153 17.11 -5.60 3.19
C ALA A 153 17.88 -6.02 4.46
N TYR A 154 17.17 -6.54 5.47
CA TYR A 154 17.76 -7.33 6.53
C TYR A 154 18.02 -8.69 5.90
N ALA A 155 19.18 -8.79 5.25
CA ALA A 155 19.78 -10.07 4.95
C ALA A 155 19.69 -10.91 6.22
N LEU A 156 18.89 -11.98 6.15
CA LEU A 156 19.00 -13.09 7.08
C LEU A 156 20.48 -13.45 7.09
N ARG A 157 21.17 -13.05 8.15
CA ARG A 157 22.43 -13.71 8.51
C ARG A 157 21.99 -15.12 8.87
N GLU A 158 22.11 -16.03 7.91
CA GLU A 158 22.12 -17.46 8.17
C GLU A 158 23.18 -17.69 9.26
N GLU A 159 22.71 -18.04 10.46
CA GLU A 159 23.55 -18.53 11.53
C GLU A 159 24.03 -19.93 11.11
N THR A 160 25.26 -20.00 10.57
CA THR A 160 26.10 -21.21 10.57
C THR A 160 27.05 -21.18 11.74
#